data_AF-Q8TPZ6-F1
#
_entry.id   AF-Q8TPZ6-F1
#
_cell.length_a   1.000
_cell.length_b   1.000
_cell.length_c   1.000
_cell.angle_alpha   90.00
_cell.angle_beta   90.00
_cell.angle_gamma   90.00
#
_symmetry.space_group_name_H-M   'P 1'
#
loop_
_entity.id
_entity.type
_entity.pdbx_description
1 polymer ?
#
loop_
_entity_poly.entity_id
_entity_poly.type
_entity_poly.pdbx_seq_one_letter_code
_entity_poly.pdbx_strand_id
1 'polypeptide(L)'
;MVHFRAYGFVKVFRIVSKDGDTQHWVTDVQDMDESKREELAKKSWKIEGYHRGIKQFCGVEKCQARKEESQRAHILFSLRAFLRLELQRVKSGISWFESAMKIRRVAVTVYLNNPLYTVN
;
A
#
# COMPACT_ATOMS: atom_id res chain seq x y z
N MET A 1 32.43 -0.23 5.45
CA MET A 1 32.06 1.19 5.68
C MET A 1 32.48 1.99 4.48
N VAL A 2 31.69 3.01 4.12
CA VAL A 2 31.98 3.92 3.00
C VAL A 2 31.75 5.35 3.49
N HIS A 3 32.57 6.30 3.06
CA HIS A 3 32.37 7.71 3.38
C HIS A 3 31.61 8.41 2.24
N PHE A 4 30.44 8.96 2.53
CA PHE A 4 29.65 9.76 1.61
C PHE A 4 29.81 11.25 1.92
N ARG A 5 30.17 12.06 0.92
CA ARG A 5 30.53 13.48 1.10
C ARG A 5 29.48 14.31 1.86
N ALA A 6 28.19 14.03 1.69
CA ALA A 6 27.10 14.74 2.34
C ALA A 6 26.55 14.07 3.61
N TYR A 7 26.93 12.82 3.88
CA TYR A 7 26.31 11.98 4.92
C TYR A 7 27.31 11.40 5.93
N GLY A 8 28.61 11.58 5.71
CA GLY A 8 29.66 11.02 6.55
C GLY A 8 29.84 9.52 6.34
N PHE A 9 30.28 8.82 7.38
CA PHE A 9 30.48 7.38 7.34
C PHE A 9 29.16 6.63 7.40
N VAL A 10 28.92 5.80 6.39
CA VAL A 10 27.74 4.95 6.27
C VAL A 10 28.12 3.47 6.23
N LYS A 11 27.19 2.64 6.67
CA LYS A 11 27.23 1.20 6.48
C LYS A 11 26.39 0.82 5.27
N VAL A 12 26.94 -0.05 4.44
CA VAL A 12 26.31 -0.52 3.21
C VAL A 12 26.16 -2.03 3.30
N PHE A 13 24.94 -2.51 3.13
CA PHE A 13 24.61 -3.92 2.98
C PHE A 13 24.37 -4.20 1.51
N ARG A 14 25.11 -5.16 0.94
CA ARG A 14 24.93 -5.61 -0.43
C ARG A 14 24.03 -6.84 -0.43
N ILE A 15 22.90 -6.74 -1.12
CA ILE A 15 21.93 -7.82 -1.30
C ILE A 15 22.01 -8.27 -2.75
N VAL A 16 22.23 -9.55 -2.98
CA VAL A 16 22.21 -10.15 -4.31
C VAL A 16 20.95 -11.00 -4.42
N SER A 17 20.10 -10.69 -5.39
CA SER A 17 18.90 -11.47 -5.68
C SER A 17 19.28 -12.83 -6.27
N LYS A 18 18.33 -13.76 -6.28
CA LYS A 18 18.53 -15.08 -6.91
C LYS A 18 18.80 -14.97 -8.42
N ASP A 19 18.32 -13.89 -9.04
CA ASP A 19 18.46 -13.62 -10.47
C ASP A 19 19.75 -12.83 -10.79
N GLY A 20 20.59 -12.56 -9.79
CA GLY A 20 21.88 -11.87 -9.95
C GLY A 20 21.81 -10.35 -9.79
N ASP A 21 20.61 -9.77 -9.69
CA ASP A 21 20.44 -8.34 -9.43
C ASP A 21 21.02 -7.95 -8.07
N THR A 22 21.76 -6.85 -8.04
CA THR A 22 22.35 -6.34 -6.79
C THR A 22 21.60 -5.11 -6.30
N GLN A 23 21.14 -5.14 -5.05
CA GLN A 23 20.60 -4.00 -4.32
C GLN A 23 21.53 -3.60 -3.17
N HIS A 24 21.57 -2.31 -2.86
CA HIS A 24 22.36 -1.79 -1.74
C HIS A 24 21.45 -1.09 -0.74
N TRP A 25 21.54 -1.49 0.52
CA TRP A 25 20.89 -0.82 1.64
C TRP A 25 21.93 0.00 2.38
N VAL A 26 21.66 1.29 2.55
CA VAL A 26 22.59 2.24 3.18
C VAL A 26 21.98 2.77 4.46
N THR A 27 22.77 2.82 5.53
CA THR A 27 22.37 3.36 6.83
C THR A 27 23.51 4.17 7.46
N ASP A 28 23.17 5.21 8.20
CA ASP A 28 24.09 5.98 9.06
C ASP A 28 24.34 5.28 10.42
N VAL A 29 23.54 4.29 10.77
CA VAL A 29 23.70 3.45 11.97
C VAL A 29 24.79 2.40 11.76
N GLN A 30 26.02 2.71 12.18
CA GLN A 30 27.21 1.90 11.87
C GLN A 30 27.26 0.52 12.55
N ASP A 31 26.62 0.39 13.71
CA ASP A 31 26.55 -0.85 14.48
C ASP A 31 25.37 -1.74 14.08
N MET A 32 24.50 -1.29 13.16
CA MET A 32 23.36 -2.08 12.67
C MET A 32 23.85 -3.41 12.09
N ASP A 33 23.28 -4.52 12.55
CA ASP A 33 23.56 -5.84 11.99
C ASP A 33 22.59 -6.21 10.86
N GLU A 34 22.88 -7.33 10.21
CA GLU A 34 22.11 -7.84 9.08
C GLU A 34 20.66 -8.17 9.50
N SER A 35 20.48 -8.75 10.70
CA SER A 35 19.17 -9.07 11.28
C SER A 35 18.28 -7.83 11.43
N LYS A 36 18.84 -6.74 11.96
CA LYS A 36 18.12 -5.48 12.15
C LYS A 36 17.75 -4.84 10.82
N ARG A 37 18.66 -4.85 9.85
CA ARG A 37 18.38 -4.41 8.48
C ARG A 37 17.21 -5.23 7.88
N GLU A 38 17.13 -6.52 8.18
CA GLU A 38 16.07 -7.42 7.71
C GLU A 38 14.71 -7.13 8.32
N GLU A 39 14.69 -6.82 9.62
CA GLU A 39 13.49 -6.35 10.31
C GLU A 39 12.97 -5.05 9.67
N LEU A 40 13.86 -4.10 9.38
CA LEU A 40 13.51 -2.82 8.75
C LEU A 40 13.02 -3.01 7.31
N ALA A 41 13.65 -3.91 6.54
CA ALA A 41 13.17 -4.28 5.21
C ALA A 41 11.76 -4.88 5.23
N LYS A 42 11.47 -5.74 6.21
CA LYS A 42 10.10 -6.26 6.40
C LYS A 42 9.11 -5.15 6.72
N LYS A 43 9.52 -4.12 7.49
CA LYS A 43 8.67 -2.95 7.78
C LYS A 43 8.45 -2.07 6.56
N SER A 44 9.48 -1.80 5.74
CA SER A 44 9.31 -1.01 4.52
C SER A 44 8.36 -1.69 3.54
N TRP A 45 8.39 -3.02 3.45
CA TRP A 45 7.46 -3.79 2.65
C TRP A 45 6.00 -3.61 3.09
N LYS A 46 5.73 -3.37 4.38
CA LYS A 46 4.37 -3.04 4.85
C LYS A 46 3.87 -1.71 4.29
N ILE A 47 4.75 -0.71 4.13
CA ILE A 47 4.42 0.58 3.50
C ILE A 47 4.06 0.35 2.04
N GLU A 48 4.82 -0.49 1.35
CA GLU A 48 4.52 -0.85 -0.03
C GLU A 48 3.17 -1.59 -0.14
N GLY A 49 2.91 -2.54 0.77
CA GLY A 49 1.63 -3.22 0.87
C GLY A 49 0.46 -2.26 1.09
N TYR A 50 0.64 -1.25 1.94
CA TYR A 50 -0.32 -0.16 2.13
C TYR A 50 -0.58 0.60 0.82
N HIS A 51 0.46 1.05 0.12
CA HIS A 51 0.32 1.77 -1.15
C HIS A 51 -0.37 0.94 -2.23
N ARG A 52 -0.06 -0.37 -2.33
CA ARG A 52 -0.78 -1.26 -3.26
C ARG A 52 -2.24 -1.42 -2.87
N GLY A 53 -2.53 -1.60 -1.58
CA GLY A 53 -3.88 -1.76 -1.06
C GLY A 53 -4.78 -0.56 -1.36
N ILE A 54 -4.31 0.66 -1.08
CA ILE A 54 -5.10 1.87 -1.32
C ILE A 54 -5.33 2.15 -2.82
N LYS A 55 -4.32 1.88 -3.67
CA LYS A 55 -4.47 2.00 -5.13
C LYS A 55 -5.49 1.00 -5.68
N GLN A 56 -5.31 -0.27 -5.35
CA GLN A 56 -6.09 -1.35 -5.93
C GLN A 56 -7.53 -1.39 -5.41
N PHE A 57 -7.73 -1.20 -4.10
CA PHE A 57 -9.04 -1.42 -3.46
C PHE A 57 -9.79 -0.13 -3.13
N CYS A 58 -9.11 1.02 -3.12
CA CYS A 58 -9.73 2.31 -2.83
C CYS A 58 -9.60 3.32 -3.97
N GLY A 59 -8.90 2.97 -5.06
CA GLY A 59 -8.85 3.76 -6.29
C GLY A 59 -8.29 5.16 -6.11
N VAL A 60 -7.34 5.37 -5.19
CA VAL A 60 -6.82 6.71 -4.86
C VAL A 60 -6.30 7.49 -6.07
N GLU A 61 -5.79 6.80 -7.09
CA GLU A 61 -5.26 7.37 -8.34
C GLU A 61 -6.31 7.50 -9.46
N LYS A 62 -7.58 7.15 -9.21
CA LYS A 62 -8.63 7.08 -10.24
C LYS A 62 -9.46 8.36 -10.38
N CYS A 63 -9.21 9.40 -9.59
CA CYS A 63 -9.96 10.64 -9.68
C CYS A 63 -9.66 11.36 -11.01
N GLN A 64 -10.70 11.58 -11.82
CA GLN A 64 -10.60 12.31 -13.10
C GLN A 64 -11.00 13.79 -12.98
N ALA A 65 -11.28 14.28 -11.78
CA ALA A 65 -11.66 15.67 -11.56
C ALA A 65 -10.49 16.63 -11.83
N ARG A 66 -10.75 17.82 -12.35
CA ARG A 66 -9.68 18.81 -12.60
C ARG A 66 -9.51 19.83 -11.48
N LYS A 67 -10.49 19.93 -10.58
CA LYS A 67 -10.45 20.84 -9.43
C LYS A 67 -9.61 20.24 -8.32
N GLU A 68 -8.72 21.06 -7.75
CA GLU A 68 -7.88 20.69 -6.61
C GLU A 68 -8.71 20.17 -5.44
N GLU A 69 -9.78 20.87 -5.08
CA GLU A 69 -10.67 20.50 -3.98
C GLU A 69 -11.24 19.08 -4.17
N SER A 70 -11.71 18.76 -5.38
CA SER A 70 -12.25 17.45 -5.69
C SER A 70 -11.20 16.35 -5.65
N GLN A 71 -9.98 16.64 -6.12
CA GLN A 71 -8.84 15.72 -6.04
C GLN A 71 -8.45 15.44 -4.58
N ARG A 72 -8.35 16.49 -3.76
CA ARG A 72 -8.07 16.37 -2.32
C ARG A 72 -9.14 15.58 -1.60
N ALA A 73 -10.41 15.86 -1.86
CA ALA A 73 -11.53 15.13 -1.30
C ALA A 73 -11.49 13.64 -1.67
N HIS A 74 -11.22 13.31 -2.95
CA HIS A 74 -11.08 11.93 -3.41
C HIS A 74 -9.97 11.19 -2.65
N ILE A 75 -8.78 11.79 -2.55
CA ILE A 75 -7.65 11.21 -1.83
C ILE A 75 -8.04 10.92 -0.37
N LEU A 76 -8.67 11.88 0.31
CA LEU A 76 -9.12 11.73 1.70
C LEU A 76 -10.18 10.62 1.84
N PHE A 77 -11.13 10.51 0.91
CA PHE A 77 -12.11 9.44 0.93
C PHE A 77 -11.48 8.06 0.66
N SER A 78 -10.54 7.96 -0.26
CA SER A 78 -9.79 6.71 -0.50
C SER A 78 -8.98 6.28 0.73
N LEU A 79 -8.34 7.22 1.42
CA LEU A 79 -7.64 6.95 2.70
C LEU A 79 -8.61 6.44 3.76
N ARG A 80 -9.75 7.11 3.93
CA ARG A 80 -10.79 6.71 4.90
C ARG A 80 -11.38 5.34 4.56
N ALA A 81 -11.59 5.03 3.28
CA ALA A 81 -12.04 3.73 2.83
C ALA A 81 -11.01 2.63 3.15
N PHE A 82 -9.73 2.91 2.91
CA PHE A 82 -8.64 1.99 3.24
C PHE A 82 -8.60 1.68 4.74
N LEU A 83 -8.71 2.70 5.61
CA LEU A 83 -8.74 2.49 7.06
C LEU A 83 -9.87 1.56 7.51
N ARG A 84 -11.04 1.64 6.85
CA ARG A 84 -12.16 0.72 7.12
C ARG A 84 -11.84 -0.71 6.68
N LEU A 85 -11.26 -0.89 5.49
CA LEU A 85 -10.85 -2.20 5.01
C LEU A 85 -9.75 -2.81 5.89
N GLU A 86 -8.81 -1.99 6.36
CA GLU A 86 -7.74 -2.43 7.25
C GLU A 86 -8.26 -2.82 8.62
N LEU A 87 -9.16 -2.02 9.20
CA LEU A 87 -9.82 -2.38 10.45
C LEU A 87 -10.60 -3.70 10.31
N GLN A 88 -11.31 -3.89 9.19
CA GLN A 88 -12.02 -5.14 8.93
C GLN A 88 -11.05 -6.32 8.81
N ARG A 89 -9.93 -6.16 8.11
CA ARG A 89 -8.88 -7.19 7.98
C ARG A 89 -8.31 -7.55 9.34
N VAL A 90 -7.96 -6.58 10.17
CA VAL A 90 -7.42 -6.81 11.51
C VAL A 90 -8.43 -7.52 12.40
N LYS A 91 -9.71 -7.15 12.34
CA LYS A 91 -10.76 -7.75 13.18
C LYS A 91 -11.17 -9.16 12.75
N SER A 92 -11.23 -9.42 11.44
CA SER A 92 -11.84 -10.65 10.90
C SER A 92 -10.87 -11.59 10.19
N GLY A 93 -9.64 -11.17 9.95
CA GLY A 93 -8.67 -11.91 9.13
C GLY A 93 -8.98 -11.89 7.63
N ILE A 94 -10.12 -11.35 7.19
CA ILE A 94 -10.53 -11.32 5.79
C ILE A 94 -9.67 -10.31 5.02
N SER A 95 -9.14 -10.72 3.87
CA SER A 95 -8.31 -9.86 3.03
C SER A 95 -9.05 -8.61 2.55
N TRP A 96 -8.29 -7.56 2.18
CA TRP A 96 -8.86 -6.36 1.57
C TRP A 96 -9.60 -6.68 0.27
N PHE A 97 -9.06 -7.62 -0.53
CA PHE A 97 -9.68 -8.10 -1.76
C PHE A 97 -11.07 -8.67 -1.50
N GLU A 98 -11.19 -9.64 -0.59
CA GLU A 98 -12.48 -10.27 -0.31
C GLU A 98 -13.46 -9.29 0.33
N SER A 99 -12.99 -8.41 1.22
CA SER A 99 -13.84 -7.37 1.80
C SER A 99 -14.40 -6.42 0.74
N ALA A 100 -13.56 -5.93 -0.19
CA ALA A 100 -13.99 -5.06 -1.27
C ALA A 100 -14.89 -5.78 -2.29
N MET A 101 -14.57 -7.05 -2.61
CA MET A 101 -15.40 -7.86 -3.50
C MET A 101 -16.76 -8.17 -2.90
N LYS A 102 -16.84 -8.47 -1.59
CA LYS A 102 -18.09 -8.71 -0.89
C LYS A 102 -19.03 -7.51 -0.98
N ILE A 103 -18.53 -6.30 -0.77
CA ILE A 103 -19.33 -5.07 -0.91
C ILE A 103 -19.93 -4.97 -2.32
N ARG A 104 -19.11 -5.19 -3.36
CA ARG A 104 -19.58 -5.17 -4.75
C ARG A 104 -20.61 -6.26 -5.04
N ARG A 105 -20.34 -7.50 -4.65
CA ARG A 105 -21.24 -8.64 -4.87
C ARG A 105 -22.61 -8.38 -4.24
N VAL A 106 -22.63 -7.95 -2.97
CA VAL A 106 -23.88 -7.62 -2.26
C VAL A 106 -24.63 -6.49 -2.95
N ALA A 107 -23.96 -5.41 -3.32
CA ALA A 107 -24.59 -4.29 -4.01
C ALA A 107 -25.20 -4.70 -5.36
N VAL A 108 -24.48 -5.52 -6.14
CA VAL A 108 -24.97 -6.04 -7.43
C VAL A 108 -26.17 -6.96 -7.22
N THR A 109 -26.12 -7.90 -6.28
CA THR A 109 -27.24 -8.80 -5.99
C THR A 109 -28.49 -8.03 -5.58
N VAL A 110 -28.36 -7.03 -4.71
CA VAL A 110 -29.48 -6.17 -4.29
C VAL A 110 -30.06 -5.43 -5.50
N TYR A 111 -29.20 -4.89 -6.37
CA TYR A 111 -29.65 -4.20 -7.58
C TYR A 111 -30.39 -5.13 -8.55
N LEU A 112 -29.88 -6.34 -8.80
CA LEU A 112 -30.49 -7.30 -9.71
C LEU A 112 -31.87 -7.77 -9.21
N ASN A 113 -32.06 -7.85 -7.89
CA ASN A 113 -33.34 -8.25 -7.30
C ASN A 113 -34.40 -7.14 -7.34
N ASN A 114 -33.98 -5.87 -7.38
CA ASN A 114 -34.90 -4.72 -7.44
C ASN A 114 -34.27 -3.57 -8.26
N PRO A 115 -34.24 -3.71 -9.60
CA PRO A 115 -33.57 -2.74 -10.45
C PRO A 115 -34.31 -1.41 -10.45
N LEU A 116 -33.62 -0.33 -10.08
CA LEU A 116 -34.13 1.04 -10.16
C LEU A 116 -34.21 1.56 -11.59
N TYR A 117 -33.36 1.03 -12.48
CA TYR A 117 -33.29 1.41 -13.89
C TYR A 117 -33.12 0.15 -14.74
N THR A 118 -33.98 -0.03 -15.74
CA THR A 118 -33.78 -1.02 -16.81
C THR A 118 -33.08 -0.33 -17.98
N VAL A 119 -31.95 -0.88 -18.39
CA VAL A 119 -31.32 -0.47 -19.64
C VAL A 119 -32.04 -1.25 -20.74
N ASN A 120 -32.82 -0.55 -21.56
CA ASN A 120 -33.47 -1.13 -22.73
C ASN A 120 -32.45 -1.54 -23.79
#